data_AF-A0A4Q3T316-F1
#
_entry.id   AF-A0A4Q3T316-F1
#
_cell.length_a   1.000
_cell.length_b   1.000
_cell.length_c   1.000
_cell.angle_alpha   90.00
_cell.angle_beta   90.00
_cell.angle_gamma   90.00
#
_symmetry.space_group_name_H-M   'P 1'
#
loop_
_entity.id
_entity.type
_entity.pdbx_description
1 polymer ?
#
loop_
_entity_poly.entity_id
_entity_poly.type
_entity_poly.pdbx_seq_one_letter_code
_entity_poly.pdbx_strand_id
1 'polypeptide(L)'
;MEKRDPILEELRKEGSTLGNFPAVTPYRVPLGYFDLFPSIMYRLAIESEPAIGFEAQPTPFSLPGGYFDTLSGNIMDKIRKIETDSETEDFELPEVLKGLNKRMPY
;
A
#
# COMPACT_ATOMS: atom_id res chain seq x y z
N MET A 1 8.52 18.65 -28.39
CA MET A 1 7.93 17.30 -28.60
C MET A 1 8.99 16.27 -28.99
N GLU A 2 10.12 16.71 -29.54
CA GLU A 2 11.24 15.95 -30.13
C GLU A 2 12.06 15.04 -29.18
N LYS A 3 12.00 15.22 -27.85
CA LYS A 3 12.80 14.44 -26.88
C LYS A 3 12.18 13.11 -26.44
N ARG A 4 10.98 12.78 -26.92
CA ARG A 4 10.25 11.57 -26.48
C ARG A 4 10.66 10.32 -27.24
N ASP A 5 11.11 10.49 -28.48
CA ASP A 5 11.51 9.39 -29.36
C ASP A 5 12.63 8.51 -28.76
N PRO A 6 13.72 9.05 -28.17
CA PRO A 6 14.76 8.21 -27.56
C PRO A 6 14.24 7.43 -26.34
N ILE A 7 13.38 8.04 -25.51
CA ILE A 7 12.83 7.39 -24.31
C ILE A 7 11.94 6.20 -24.71
N LEU A 8 11.14 6.34 -25.77
CA LEU A 8 10.28 5.26 -26.26
C LEU A 8 11.09 4.12 -26.87
N GLU A 9 12.20 4.42 -27.53
CA GLU A 9 13.10 3.42 -28.10
C GLU A 9 13.84 2.62 -27.01
N GLU A 10 14.33 3.30 -25.97
CA GLU A 10 14.94 2.65 -24.80
C GLU A 10 13.93 1.73 -24.09
N LEU A 11 12.71 2.21 -23.83
CA LEU A 11 11.67 1.40 -23.18
C LEU A 11 11.31 0.14 -23.98
N ARG A 12 11.28 0.23 -25.31
CA ARG A 12 11.06 -0.93 -26.18
C ARG A 12 12.20 -1.93 -26.12
N LYS A 13 13.44 -1.43 -26.11
CA LYS A 13 14.64 -2.27 -26.02
C LYS A 13 14.69 -3.06 -24.71
N GLU A 14 14.25 -2.45 -23.61
CA GLU A 14 14.14 -3.09 -22.30
C GLU A 14 12.88 -3.98 -22.14
N GLY A 15 12.11 -4.16 -23.21
CA GLY A 15 10.90 -4.99 -23.20
C GLY A 15 9.74 -4.41 -22.38
N SER A 16 9.78 -3.12 -22.06
CA SER A 16 8.71 -2.45 -21.32
C SER A 16 7.45 -2.35 -22.18
N THR A 17 6.31 -2.73 -21.59
CA THR A 17 5.00 -2.57 -22.23
C THR A 17 4.68 -1.11 -22.54
N LEU A 18 5.25 -0.16 -21.77
CA LEU A 18 5.05 1.28 -21.91
C LEU A 18 5.58 1.86 -23.23
N GLY A 19 6.59 1.25 -23.86
CA GLY A 19 7.14 1.73 -25.13
C GLY A 19 6.15 1.68 -26.31
N ASN A 20 5.07 0.90 -26.16
CA ASN A 20 4.01 0.76 -27.15
C ASN A 20 2.71 1.49 -26.76
N PHE A 21 2.59 2.03 -25.54
CA PHE A 21 1.38 2.71 -25.10
C PHE A 21 1.29 4.14 -25.68
N PRO A 22 0.12 4.57 -26.17
CA PRO A 22 -0.06 5.94 -26.61
C PRO A 22 -0.02 6.90 -25.42
N ALA A 23 0.74 7.99 -25.54
CA ALA A 23 0.87 9.02 -24.52
C ALA A 23 -0.38 9.93 -24.48
N VAL A 24 -1.52 9.34 -24.13
CA VAL A 24 -2.81 10.02 -24.00
C VAL A 24 -3.15 10.14 -22.53
N THR A 25 -3.55 11.32 -22.09
CA THR A 25 -4.08 11.54 -20.73
C THR A 25 -5.48 10.93 -20.64
N PRO A 26 -5.69 9.84 -19.87
CA PRO A 26 -6.97 9.12 -19.87
C PRO A 26 -8.07 9.85 -19.08
N TYR A 27 -7.71 10.93 -18.38
CA TYR A 27 -8.61 11.74 -17.57
C TYR A 27 -8.45 13.23 -17.90
N ARG A 28 -9.52 13.99 -17.65
CA ARG A 28 -9.50 15.45 -17.68
C ARG A 28 -9.86 15.99 -16.31
N VAL A 29 -9.21 17.08 -15.93
CA VAL A 29 -9.58 17.82 -14.74
C VAL A 29 -10.80 18.71 -15.03
N PRO A 30 -11.67 18.96 -14.04
CA PRO A 30 -12.75 19.93 -14.16
C PRO A 30 -12.24 21.35 -14.47
N LEU A 31 -13.13 22.18 -15.03
CA LEU A 31 -12.84 23.60 -15.22
C LEU A 31 -12.52 24.27 -13.87
N GLY A 32 -11.45 25.05 -13.81
CA GLY A 32 -11.03 25.74 -12.58
C GLY A 32 -10.22 24.91 -11.59
N TYR A 33 -9.91 23.63 -11.88
CA TYR A 33 -9.18 22.76 -10.95
C TYR A 33 -7.86 23.36 -10.45
N PHE A 34 -7.03 23.89 -11.36
CA PHE A 34 -5.74 24.49 -11.00
C PHE A 34 -5.88 25.93 -10.50
N ASP A 35 -6.93 26.64 -10.88
CA ASP A 35 -7.15 28.04 -10.48
C ASP A 35 -7.51 28.16 -8.99
N LEU A 36 -8.14 27.12 -8.44
CA LEU A 36 -8.46 27.04 -7.01
C LEU A 36 -7.24 26.65 -6.16
N PHE A 37 -6.16 26.16 -6.77
CA PHE A 37 -5.01 25.63 -6.01
C PHE A 37 -4.36 26.67 -5.07
N PRO A 38 -4.09 27.93 -5.49
CA PRO A 38 -3.49 28.93 -4.61
C PRO A 38 -4.38 29.27 -3.40
N SER A 39 -5.70 29.38 -3.58
CA SER A 39 -6.63 29.72 -2.49
C SER A 39 -6.79 28.56 -1.51
N ILE A 40 -6.73 27.32 -2.01
CA ILE A 40 -6.67 26.11 -1.20
C ILE A 40 -5.42 26.07 -0.32
N MET A 41 -4.25 26.30 -0.92
CA MET A 41 -2.97 26.28 -0.18
C MET A 41 -2.90 27.39 0.86
N TYR A 42 -3.43 28.57 0.54
CA TYR A 42 -3.53 29.68 1.48
C TYR A 42 -4.42 29.34 2.69
N ARG A 43 -5.58 28.72 2.47
CA ARG A 43 -6.45 28.25 3.56
C ARG A 43 -5.77 27.19 4.41
N LEU A 44 -5.15 26.18 3.81
CA LEU A 44 -4.45 25.12 4.55
C LEU A 44 -3.25 25.63 5.37
N ALA A 45 -2.60 26.69 4.92
CA ALA A 45 -1.47 27.30 5.62
C ALA A 45 -1.89 28.16 6.83
N ILE A 46 -3.13 28.64 6.85
CA ILE A 46 -3.65 29.58 7.86
C ILE A 46 -4.63 28.90 8.82
N GLU A 47 -5.46 28.00 8.30
CA GLU A 47 -6.37 27.18 9.06
C GLU A 47 -5.70 25.84 9.36
N SER A 48 -5.58 25.49 10.64
CA SER A 48 -5.06 24.19 11.10
C SER A 48 -6.00 23.01 10.82
N GLU A 49 -7.11 23.24 10.12
CA GLU A 49 -8.05 22.20 9.72
C GLU A 49 -8.18 22.16 8.20
N PRO A 50 -8.10 20.97 7.58
CA PRO A 50 -8.13 20.85 6.14
C PRO A 50 -9.53 21.22 5.60
N ALA A 51 -9.64 22.43 5.05
CA ALA A 51 -10.82 22.91 4.33
C ALA A 51 -10.89 22.35 2.90
N ILE A 52 -10.81 21.02 2.75
CA ILE A 52 -11.20 20.24 1.57
C ILE A 52 -11.60 18.87 2.10
N GLY A 53 -12.67 18.27 1.56
CA GLY A 53 -13.19 16.93 1.86
C GLY A 53 -12.24 15.73 1.64
N PHE A 54 -10.96 15.86 2.00
CA PHE A 54 -10.33 14.86 2.86
C PHE A 54 -11.05 14.88 4.21
N GLU A 55 -12.30 14.40 4.24
CA GLU A 55 -12.73 13.76 5.47
C GLU A 55 -11.62 12.77 5.80
N ALA A 56 -11.04 12.86 7.00
CA ALA A 56 -10.20 11.80 7.49
C ALA A 56 -11.08 10.55 7.41
N GLN A 57 -10.94 9.79 6.31
CA GLN A 57 -11.76 8.61 6.13
C GLN A 57 -11.53 7.80 7.38
N PRO A 58 -12.59 7.44 8.13
CA PRO A 58 -12.42 6.61 9.29
C PRO A 58 -11.63 5.41 8.80
N THR A 59 -10.41 5.24 9.33
CA THR A 59 -9.59 4.11 8.96
C THR A 59 -10.46 2.88 9.20
N PRO A 60 -10.68 2.00 8.21
CA PRO A 60 -11.58 0.85 8.39
C PRO A 60 -11.09 -0.08 9.50
N PHE A 61 -9.87 0.14 9.98
CA PHE A 61 -9.24 -0.52 11.10
C PHE A 61 -9.29 0.38 12.33
N SER A 62 -9.98 -0.08 13.37
CA SER A 62 -9.87 0.43 14.74
C SER A 62 -9.33 -0.70 15.61
N LEU A 63 -8.37 -0.40 16.49
CA LEU A 63 -7.87 -1.38 17.44
C LEU A 63 -8.90 -1.61 18.56
N PRO A 64 -9.08 -2.86 19.03
CA PRO A 64 -9.84 -3.13 20.25
C PRO A 64 -9.24 -2.35 21.44
N GLY A 65 -10.11 -1.92 22.36
CA GLY A 65 -9.67 -1.30 23.61
C GLY A 65 -8.71 -2.22 24.37
N GLY A 66 -7.60 -1.66 24.87
CA GLY A 66 -6.58 -2.43 25.59
C GLY A 66 -5.74 -3.40 24.74
N TYR A 67 -5.75 -3.27 23.41
CA TYR A 67 -4.91 -4.08 22.52
C TYR A 67 -3.44 -4.08 22.96
N PHE A 68 -2.86 -2.89 23.19
CA PHE A 68 -1.46 -2.78 23.60
C PHE A 68 -1.22 -3.16 25.06
N ASP A 69 -2.25 -3.10 25.92
CA ASP A 69 -2.14 -3.49 27.33
C ASP A 69 -1.91 -5.00 27.48
N THR A 70 -2.48 -5.80 26.57
CA THR A 70 -2.38 -7.28 26.60
C THR A 70 -1.38 -7.84 25.59
N LEU A 71 -0.97 -7.05 24.59
CA LEU A 71 -0.09 -7.50 23.51
C LEU A 71 1.21 -8.12 24.00
N SER A 72 1.91 -7.47 24.92
CA SER A 72 3.20 -7.94 25.44
C SER A 72 3.07 -9.29 26.17
N GLY A 73 2.01 -9.46 26.96
CA GLY A 73 1.74 -10.74 27.64
C GLY A 73 1.43 -11.86 26.65
N ASN A 74 0.56 -11.58 25.68
CA ASN A 74 0.20 -12.54 24.64
C ASN A 74 1.41 -13.00 23.80
N ILE A 75 2.34 -12.10 23.48
CA ILE A 75 3.58 -12.45 22.76
C ILE A 75 4.45 -13.39 23.61
N MET A 76 4.67 -13.05 24.89
CA MET A 76 5.50 -13.86 25.78
C MET A 76 4.89 -15.24 26.03
N ASP A 77 3.57 -15.34 26.21
CA ASP A 77 2.89 -16.61 26.38
C ASP A 77 2.96 -17.49 25.13
N LYS A 78 2.93 -16.87 23.94
CA LYS A 78 3.10 -17.59 22.67
C LYS A 78 4.52 -18.13 22.51
N ILE A 79 5.55 -17.37 22.88
CA ILE A 79 6.94 -17.82 22.84
C ILE A 79 7.14 -19.03 23.76
N ARG A 80 6.65 -18.95 25.00
CA ARG A 80 6.74 -20.06 25.98
C ARG A 80 6.03 -21.33 25.51
N LYS A 81 4.86 -21.19 24.85
CA LYS A 81 4.14 -22.34 24.27
C LYS A 81 4.95 -23.00 23.14
N ILE A 82 5.53 -22.20 22.24
CA ILE A 82 6.39 -22.73 21.15
C ILE A 82 7.61 -23.47 21.71
N GLU A 83 8.21 -22.96 22.79
CA GLU A 83 9.35 -23.63 23.43
C GLU A 83 8.94 -24.96 24.10
N THR A 84 7.71 -25.05 24.60
CA THR A 84 7.17 -26.24 25.29
C THR A 84 6.67 -27.32 24.32
N ASP A 85 6.11 -26.93 23.17
CA ASP A 85 5.56 -27.84 22.15
C ASP A 85 6.62 -28.36 21.14
N SER A 86 7.90 -28.05 21.37
CA SER A 86 9.01 -28.38 20.47
C SER A 86 9.41 -29.87 20.41
N GLU A 87 8.73 -30.76 21.14
CA GLU A 87 9.00 -32.20 21.06
C GLU A 87 8.08 -32.99 20.13
N THR A 88 6.88 -32.54 19.80
CA THR A 88 6.04 -33.18 18.78
C THR A 88 4.90 -32.25 18.39
N GLU A 89 4.92 -31.63 17.20
CA GLU A 89 3.68 -31.36 16.49
C GLU A 89 3.96 -30.97 15.04
N ASP A 90 3.48 -31.83 14.14
CA ASP A 90 3.29 -31.54 12.73
C ASP A 90 2.58 -30.20 12.61
N PHE A 91 3.26 -29.21 12.05
CA PHE A 91 2.65 -27.95 11.65
C PHE A 91 1.58 -28.29 10.59
N GLU A 92 0.34 -28.52 11.02
CA GLU A 92 -0.77 -28.70 10.09
C GLU A 92 -0.89 -27.42 9.28
N LEU A 93 -0.35 -27.46 8.08
CA LEU A 93 -0.42 -26.34 7.15
C LEU A 93 -1.90 -25.95 7.01
N PRO A 94 -2.24 -24.64 7.12
CA PRO A 94 -3.57 -24.17 6.79
C PRO A 94 -4.02 -24.78 5.46
N GLU A 95 -5.30 -25.17 5.31
CA GLU A 95 -5.79 -25.83 4.09
C GLU A 95 -5.44 -25.06 2.81
N VAL A 96 -5.44 -23.73 2.92
CA VAL A 96 -5.02 -22.78 1.87
C VAL A 96 -3.57 -22.97 1.43
N LEU A 97 -2.69 -23.37 2.35
CA LEU A 97 -1.26 -23.55 2.14
C LEU A 97 -0.86 -25.00 1.82
N LYS A 98 -1.74 -25.99 2.05
CA LYS A 98 -1.49 -27.40 1.68
C LYS A 98 -1.34 -27.59 0.16
N GLY A 99 -1.97 -26.74 -0.64
CA GLY A 99 -1.93 -26.79 -2.10
C GLY A 99 -0.73 -26.11 -2.74
N LEU A 100 0.09 -25.37 -1.99
CA LEU A 100 1.28 -24.73 -2.54
C LEU A 100 2.44 -25.72 -2.64
N ASN A 101 2.90 -25.92 -3.87
CA ASN A 101 4.14 -26.60 -4.19
C ASN A 101 5.32 -25.86 -3.53
N LYS A 102 5.88 -26.50 -2.50
CA LYS A 102 7.06 -26.05 -1.74
C LYS A 102 8.32 -26.06 -2.63
N ARG A 103 8.44 -25.09 -3.53
CA ARG A 103 9.66 -24.82 -4.29
C ARG A 103 10.27 -23.54 -3.75
N MET A 104 11.47 -23.63 -3.19
CA MET A 104 12.28 -22.45 -2.92
C MET A 104 12.78 -21.92 -4.26
N PRO A 105 12.49 -20.66 -4.63
CA PRO A 105 13.11 -20.05 -5.79
C PRO A 105 14.54 -19.65 -5.41
N TYR A 106 15.48 -20.49 -5.86
CA TYR A 106 16.94 -20.41 -5.76
C TYR A 106 17.55 -20.73 -4.39
#